data_AF-A0A0F7PLV1-F1
#
_entry.id   AF-A0A0F7PLV1-F1
#
_cell.length_a   1.000
_cell.length_b   1.000
_cell.length_c   1.000
_cell.angle_alpha   90.00
_cell.angle_beta   90.00
_cell.angle_gamma   90.00
#
_symmetry.space_group_name_H-M   'P 1'
#
loop_
_entity.id
_entity.type
_entity.pdbx_description
1 polymer ?
#
loop_
_entity_poly.entity_id
_entity_poly.type
_entity_poly.pdbx_seq_one_letter_code
_entity_poly.pdbx_strand_id
1 'polypeptide(L)'
;MSDVPQIIRSSIESLLELGVNFRLHRHLFDRHGAEFRNLLAELHINYPVHSLGIIATPTNIEKYHFLHDQEMVAPEQIVHMVGDPIYDAAMAAYAFTIVEMCGDEVAARVKPKATKQRAWHTGIRQKEELPLGEAISQRAKFAKPFDGDVNLVNATSVIRLARMKAARNEFAHQGNPTLGFGQFLEDALAVLSQIYFLCLPEETHLKIYPWEVLIDKWEDGNFEHTEEPD
;
A
#
# COMPACT_ATOMS: atom_id res chain seq x y z
N MET A 1 -15.55 16.47 -15.17
CA MET A 1 -14.60 15.38 -14.86
C MET A 1 -13.16 15.87 -14.98
N SER A 2 -12.83 17.13 -14.62
CA SER A 2 -11.54 17.72 -14.98
C SER A 2 -10.36 17.34 -14.07
N ASP A 3 -10.60 16.65 -12.95
CA ASP A 3 -9.56 16.33 -11.97
C ASP A 3 -9.41 14.84 -11.63
N VAL A 4 -10.27 13.96 -12.17
CA VAL A 4 -10.13 12.50 -12.01
C VAL A 4 -8.74 12.00 -12.42
N PRO A 5 -8.18 12.40 -13.59
CA PRO A 5 -6.82 11.99 -13.96
C PRO A 5 -5.77 12.42 -12.91
N GLN A 6 -5.93 13.62 -12.33
CA GLN A 6 -4.98 14.18 -11.37
C GLN A 6 -5.05 13.45 -10.01
N ILE A 7 -6.25 13.12 -9.54
CA ILE A 7 -6.46 12.36 -8.29
C ILE A 7 -5.73 11.01 -8.38
N ILE A 8 -5.93 10.30 -9.49
CA ILE A 8 -5.33 8.97 -9.69
C ILE A 8 -3.82 9.07 -9.85
N ARG A 9 -3.32 10.04 -10.65
CA ARG A 9 -1.89 10.28 -10.82
C ARG A 9 -1.20 10.58 -9.48
N SER A 10 -1.74 11.50 -8.69
CA SER A 10 -1.18 11.85 -7.38
C SER A 10 -1.18 10.67 -6.40
N SER A 11 -2.21 9.82 -6.45
CA SER A 11 -2.28 8.61 -5.64
C SER A 11 -1.23 7.56 -6.06
N ILE A 12 -0.98 7.43 -7.37
CA ILE A 12 0.09 6.57 -7.89
C ILE A 12 1.47 7.12 -7.51
N GLU A 13 1.70 8.43 -7.62
CA GLU A 13 2.94 9.08 -7.17
C GLU A 13 3.18 8.81 -5.68
N SER A 14 2.14 8.92 -4.84
CA SER A 14 2.21 8.61 -3.42
C SER A 14 2.60 7.14 -3.15
N LEU A 15 2.07 6.18 -3.93
CA LEU A 15 2.47 4.78 -3.84
C LEU A 15 3.92 4.55 -4.30
N LEU A 16 4.34 5.25 -5.35
CA LEU A 16 5.71 5.16 -5.86
C LEU A 16 6.72 5.71 -4.84
N GLU A 17 6.43 6.85 -4.20
CA GLU A 17 7.19 7.39 -3.07
C GLU A 17 7.22 6.43 -1.89
N LEU A 18 6.06 5.85 -1.54
CA LEU A 18 5.98 4.83 -0.49
C LEU A 18 6.86 3.62 -0.81
N GLY A 19 6.91 3.19 -2.07
CA GLY A 19 7.80 2.11 -2.52
C GLY A 19 9.29 2.43 -2.36
N VAL A 20 9.70 3.68 -2.59
CA VAL A 20 11.08 4.12 -2.36
C VAL A 20 11.41 4.18 -0.87
N ASN A 21 10.52 4.78 -0.05
CA ASN A 21 10.65 4.80 1.41
C ASN A 21 10.73 3.39 1.99
N PHE A 22 9.85 2.53 1.49
CA PHE A 22 9.98 1.08 1.34
C PHE A 22 11.40 0.56 1.44
N ARG A 23 12.03 0.64 0.27
CA ARG A 23 13.36 0.09 -0.04
C ARG A 23 14.44 0.72 0.80
N LEU A 24 14.35 2.02 1.09
CA LEU A 24 15.33 2.73 1.92
C LEU A 24 15.36 2.15 3.35
N HIS A 25 14.20 2.04 4.00
CA HIS A 25 14.13 1.48 5.34
C HIS A 25 14.51 0.00 5.37
N ARG A 26 14.09 -0.77 4.37
CA ARG A 26 14.48 -2.18 4.26
C ARG A 26 15.99 -2.33 4.11
N HIS A 27 16.63 -1.50 3.29
CA HIS A 27 18.08 -1.46 3.17
C HIS A 27 18.77 -1.15 4.50
N LEU A 28 18.26 -0.18 5.27
CA LEU A 28 18.78 0.14 6.59
C LEU A 28 18.61 -1.06 7.56
N PHE A 29 17.44 -1.68 7.61
CA PHE A 29 17.18 -2.84 8.45
C PHE A 29 18.06 -4.04 8.08
N ASP A 30 18.18 -4.35 6.79
CA ASP A 30 18.98 -5.48 6.33
C ASP A 30 20.47 -5.23 6.63
N ARG A 31 20.96 -4.00 6.46
CA ARG A 31 22.33 -3.60 6.83
C ARG A 31 22.57 -3.76 8.33
N HIS A 32 21.67 -3.24 9.17
CA HIS A 32 21.79 -3.33 10.62
C HIS A 32 21.61 -4.76 11.15
N GLY A 33 20.80 -5.59 10.48
CA GLY A 33 20.67 -7.02 10.79
C GLY A 33 21.94 -7.81 10.44
N ALA A 34 22.54 -7.54 9.27
CA ALA A 34 23.79 -8.17 8.86
C ALA A 34 24.98 -7.79 9.77
N GLU A 35 25.01 -6.54 10.22
CA GLU A 35 26.05 -6.01 11.11
C GLU A 35 25.54 -5.77 12.54
N PHE A 36 24.74 -6.70 13.08
CA PHE A 36 24.08 -6.51 14.38
C PHE A 36 25.05 -6.16 15.53
N ARG A 37 26.31 -6.60 15.45
CA ARG A 37 27.36 -6.25 16.42
C ARG A 37 27.75 -4.77 16.36
N ASN A 38 27.80 -4.20 15.16
CA ASN A 38 28.08 -2.78 14.96
C ASN A 38 26.90 -1.95 15.49
N LEU A 39 25.66 -2.35 15.17
CA LEU A 39 24.47 -1.72 15.73
C LEU A 39 24.48 -1.80 17.27
N LEU A 40 24.76 -2.97 17.85
CA LEU A 40 24.81 -3.14 19.30
C LEU A 40 25.87 -2.21 19.94
N ALA A 41 27.06 -2.11 19.34
CA ALA A 41 28.10 -1.21 19.79
C ALA A 41 27.68 0.27 19.69
N GLU A 42 27.02 0.66 18.60
CA GLU A 42 26.47 2.01 18.42
C GLU A 42 25.40 2.34 19.47
N LEU A 43 24.49 1.41 19.76
CA LEU A 43 23.47 1.57 20.79
C LEU A 43 24.08 1.66 22.20
N HIS A 44 25.18 0.96 22.48
CA HIS A 44 25.94 1.10 23.73
C HIS A 44 26.63 2.45 23.86
N ILE A 45 27.16 3.01 22.76
CA ILE A 45 27.77 4.34 22.74
C ILE A 45 26.72 5.43 22.99
N ASN A 46 25.52 5.28 22.41
CA ASN A 46 24.42 6.24 22.49
C ASN A 46 23.43 5.96 23.63
N TYR A 47 23.82 5.17 24.63
CA TYR A 47 22.97 4.85 25.77
C TYR A 47 22.75 6.09 26.67
N PRO A 48 21.53 6.31 27.23
CA PRO A 48 20.35 5.45 27.16
C PRO A 48 19.58 5.57 25.83
N VAL A 49 19.10 4.43 25.35
CA VAL A 49 18.04 4.38 24.35
C VAL A 49 16.71 4.30 25.09
N HIS A 50 15.79 5.17 24.70
CA HIS A 50 14.46 5.23 25.32
C HIS A 50 13.44 4.40 24.54
N SER A 51 12.59 3.75 25.31
CA SER A 51 11.46 2.92 24.90
C SER A 51 10.17 3.47 25.48
N LEU A 52 9.08 2.81 25.14
CA LEU A 52 7.76 3.11 25.64
C LEU A 52 7.36 2.11 26.73
N GLY A 53 6.80 2.61 27.82
CA GLY A 53 6.19 1.84 28.89
C GLY A 53 4.77 2.31 29.19
N ILE A 54 3.97 1.45 29.84
CA ILE A 54 2.62 1.79 30.27
C ILE A 54 2.43 1.52 31.77
N ILE A 55 1.85 2.48 32.49
CA ILE A 55 1.28 2.30 33.83
C ILE A 55 -0.14 2.85 33.76
N ALA A 56 -1.09 1.99 33.42
CA ALA A 56 -2.49 2.37 33.26
C ALA A 56 -3.32 2.02 34.51
N THR A 57 -4.13 2.96 34.95
CA THR A 57 -5.22 2.81 35.93
C THR A 57 -6.47 3.44 35.33
N PRO A 58 -7.70 3.00 35.68
CA PRO A 58 -8.92 3.58 35.12
C PRO A 58 -8.96 5.12 35.16
N THR A 59 -8.38 5.73 36.20
CA THR A 59 -8.37 7.18 36.41
C THR A 59 -7.31 7.93 35.60
N ASN A 60 -6.16 7.32 35.28
CA ASN A 60 -5.07 8.03 34.58
C ASN A 60 -5.11 7.86 33.04
N ILE A 61 -5.88 6.88 32.51
CA ILE A 61 -6.08 6.75 31.06
C ILE A 61 -6.79 7.98 30.51
N GLU A 62 -7.72 8.54 31.29
CA GLU A 62 -8.48 9.75 30.94
C GLU A 62 -7.61 11.01 30.87
N LYS A 63 -6.40 10.96 31.46
CA LYS A 63 -5.52 12.12 31.63
C LYS A 63 -4.23 12.02 30.82
N TYR A 64 -4.06 11.02 29.95
CA TYR A 64 -2.84 10.77 29.15
C TYR A 64 -1.55 10.57 29.97
N HIS A 65 -1.63 10.34 31.29
CA HIS A 65 -0.47 10.13 32.17
C HIS A 65 -0.09 8.65 32.35
N PHE A 66 -0.58 7.78 31.45
CA PHE A 66 -0.36 6.33 31.52
C PHE A 66 0.76 5.84 30.60
N LEU A 67 1.16 6.64 29.62
CA LEU A 67 2.21 6.35 28.66
C LEU A 67 3.49 7.03 29.13
N HIS A 68 4.58 6.27 29.17
CA HIS A 68 5.90 6.71 29.59
C HIS A 68 6.85 6.55 28.40
N ASP A 69 7.45 7.63 27.92
CA ASP A 69 8.25 7.64 26.68
C ASP A 69 9.76 7.78 26.90
N GLN A 70 10.21 7.74 28.16
CA GLN A 70 11.62 7.83 28.56
C GLN A 70 12.10 6.56 29.28
N GLU A 71 11.43 5.43 29.08
CA GLU A 71 11.81 4.17 29.74
C GLU A 71 13.08 3.61 29.13
N MET A 72 14.10 3.32 29.93
CA MET A 72 15.36 2.79 29.42
C MET A 72 15.17 1.36 28.89
N VAL A 73 15.70 1.09 27.70
CA VAL A 73 15.76 -0.25 27.11
C VAL A 73 17.22 -0.65 26.89
N ALA A 74 17.53 -1.90 27.23
CA ALA A 74 18.88 -2.41 27.02
C ALA A 74 19.13 -2.61 25.51
N PRO A 75 20.29 -2.20 24.96
CA PRO A 75 20.62 -2.39 23.55
C PRO A 75 20.35 -3.81 23.03
N GLU A 76 20.63 -4.84 23.82
CA GLU A 76 20.40 -6.25 23.48
C GLU A 76 18.93 -6.56 23.18
N GLN A 77 17.99 -5.87 23.84
CA GLN A 77 16.56 -6.06 23.63
C GLN A 77 16.08 -5.45 22.30
N ILE A 78 16.77 -4.41 21.81
CA ILE A 78 16.41 -3.68 20.59
C ILE A 78 16.88 -4.42 19.34
N VAL A 79 18.08 -5.01 19.39
CA VAL A 79 18.70 -5.65 18.23
C VAL A 79 17.83 -6.78 17.67
N HIS A 80 17.08 -7.47 18.52
CA HIS A 80 16.14 -8.52 18.10
C HIS A 80 14.91 -7.99 17.35
N MET A 81 14.58 -6.71 17.49
CA MET A 81 13.46 -6.07 16.82
C MET A 81 13.80 -5.61 15.39
N VAL A 82 15.09 -5.63 15.03
CA VAL A 82 15.55 -5.23 13.69
C VAL A 82 15.11 -6.27 12.67
N GLY A 83 14.31 -5.84 11.70
CA GLY A 83 13.79 -6.70 10.64
C GLY A 83 12.44 -7.36 10.95
N ASP A 84 11.74 -6.91 12.00
CA ASP A 84 10.37 -7.33 12.32
C ASP A 84 9.42 -7.11 11.11
N PRO A 85 8.69 -8.15 10.66
CA PRO A 85 7.74 -8.05 9.55
C PRO A 85 6.58 -7.07 9.77
N ILE A 86 6.38 -6.56 11.00
CA ILE A 86 5.38 -5.50 11.29
C ILE A 86 5.54 -4.30 10.34
N TYR A 87 6.76 -3.95 9.95
CA TYR A 87 7.00 -2.82 9.05
C TYR A 87 6.37 -3.03 7.67
N ASP A 88 6.54 -4.22 7.08
CA ASP A 88 5.97 -4.58 5.78
C ASP A 88 4.42 -4.51 5.83
N ALA A 89 3.83 -5.06 6.88
CA ALA A 89 2.38 -5.05 7.07
C ALA A 89 1.82 -3.63 7.29
N ALA A 90 2.53 -2.78 8.05
CA ALA A 90 2.16 -1.38 8.25
C ALA A 90 2.20 -0.60 6.93
N MET A 91 3.25 -0.80 6.12
CA MET A 91 3.37 -0.17 4.80
C MET A 91 2.27 -0.64 3.84
N ALA A 92 1.90 -1.92 3.87
CA ALA A 92 0.80 -2.46 3.08
C ALA A 92 -0.57 -1.89 3.51
N ALA A 93 -0.80 -1.75 4.82
CA ALA A 93 -2.01 -1.12 5.33
C ALA A 93 -2.13 0.34 4.83
N TYR A 94 -1.03 1.09 4.85
CA TYR A 94 -1.00 2.46 4.33
C TYR A 94 -1.20 2.52 2.81
N ALA A 95 -0.56 1.63 2.05
CA ALA A 95 -0.78 1.51 0.60
C ALA A 95 -2.25 1.22 0.26
N PHE A 96 -2.90 0.34 1.04
CA PHE A 96 -4.33 0.07 0.88
C PHE A 96 -5.18 1.31 1.15
N THR A 97 -4.85 2.09 2.19
CA THR A 97 -5.54 3.35 2.49
C THR A 97 -5.44 4.33 1.33
N ILE A 98 -4.28 4.47 0.67
CA ILE A 98 -4.14 5.32 -0.53
C ILE A 98 -5.10 4.85 -1.64
N VAL A 99 -5.16 3.55 -1.89
CA VAL A 99 -6.05 2.96 -2.91
C VAL A 99 -7.53 3.16 -2.56
N GLU A 100 -7.89 2.97 -1.29
CA GLU A 100 -9.26 3.17 -0.79
C GLU A 100 -9.70 4.61 -0.97
N MET A 101 -8.90 5.57 -0.50
CA MET A 101 -9.18 7.00 -0.60
C MET A 101 -9.27 7.46 -2.06
N CYS A 102 -8.33 7.05 -2.92
CA CYS A 102 -8.36 7.38 -4.34
C CYS A 102 -9.65 6.88 -5.00
N GLY A 103 -10.02 5.61 -4.78
CA GLY A 103 -11.21 5.04 -5.41
C GLY A 103 -12.50 5.67 -4.89
N ASP A 104 -12.59 6.01 -3.60
CA ASP A 104 -13.74 6.71 -3.03
C ASP A 104 -13.86 8.13 -3.58
N GLU A 105 -12.75 8.87 -3.71
CA GLU A 105 -12.75 10.21 -4.28
C GLU A 105 -13.14 10.19 -5.75
N VAL A 106 -12.56 9.29 -6.55
CA VAL A 106 -12.92 9.14 -7.97
C VAL A 106 -14.39 8.73 -8.12
N ALA A 107 -14.86 7.75 -7.34
CA ALA A 107 -16.27 7.35 -7.36
C ALA A 107 -17.20 8.51 -6.98
N ALA A 108 -16.81 9.37 -6.04
CA ALA A 108 -17.58 10.54 -5.66
C ALA A 108 -17.65 11.60 -6.78
N ARG A 109 -16.61 11.71 -7.63
CA ARG A 109 -16.62 12.61 -8.79
C ARG A 109 -17.39 12.06 -9.97
N VAL A 110 -17.26 10.76 -10.24
CA VAL A 110 -17.94 10.12 -11.37
C VAL A 110 -19.41 9.89 -11.07
N LYS A 111 -19.74 9.49 -9.83
CA LYS A 111 -21.11 9.13 -9.43
C LYS A 111 -21.57 9.80 -8.11
N PRO A 112 -21.66 11.15 -8.05
CA PRO A 112 -21.91 11.90 -6.80
C PRO A 112 -23.20 11.52 -6.06
N LYS A 113 -24.22 11.04 -6.79
CA LYS A 113 -25.52 10.68 -6.22
C LYS A 113 -25.58 9.27 -5.64
N ALA A 114 -24.61 8.40 -5.95
CA ALA A 114 -24.60 7.00 -5.54
C ALA A 114 -23.71 6.72 -4.31
N THR A 115 -22.79 7.62 -3.97
CA THR A 115 -21.68 7.37 -3.04
C THR A 115 -22.00 7.59 -1.56
N LYS A 116 -23.26 7.68 -1.15
CA LYS A 116 -23.54 8.22 0.20
C LYS A 116 -23.01 7.42 1.40
N GLN A 117 -22.69 6.12 1.34
CA GLN A 117 -22.35 5.36 2.57
C GLN A 117 -21.48 4.08 2.44
N ARG A 118 -20.86 3.76 1.28
CA ARG A 118 -20.08 2.50 1.16
C ARG A 118 -18.78 2.71 0.37
N ALA A 119 -17.69 2.16 0.90
CA ALA A 119 -16.40 2.09 0.21
C ALA A 119 -16.55 1.45 -1.18
N TRP A 120 -15.88 2.00 -2.18
CA TRP A 120 -16.03 1.62 -3.59
C TRP A 120 -15.80 0.12 -3.83
N HIS A 121 -14.86 -0.48 -3.11
CA HIS A 121 -14.44 -1.89 -3.24
C HIS A 121 -15.28 -2.88 -2.41
N THR A 122 -16.37 -2.43 -1.75
CA THR A 122 -17.21 -3.28 -0.88
C THR A 122 -17.79 -4.49 -1.62
N GLY A 123 -18.11 -4.33 -2.92
CA GLY A 123 -18.70 -5.40 -3.72
C GLY A 123 -17.76 -6.57 -4.05
N ILE A 124 -16.45 -6.37 -3.90
CA ILE A 124 -15.42 -7.33 -4.25
C ILE A 124 -15.13 -8.26 -3.07
N ARG A 125 -15.18 -9.57 -3.29
CA ARG A 125 -14.86 -10.56 -2.26
C ARG A 125 -13.39 -10.44 -1.84
N GLN A 126 -13.14 -10.61 -0.55
CA GLN A 126 -11.78 -10.76 -0.02
C GLN A 126 -11.42 -12.25 -0.05
N LYS A 127 -10.40 -12.62 -0.82
CA LYS A 127 -9.93 -14.00 -0.94
C LYS A 127 -8.49 -13.95 -1.45
N GLU A 128 -7.57 -14.64 -0.77
CA GLU A 128 -6.16 -14.72 -1.17
C GLU A 128 -6.03 -15.27 -2.59
N GLU A 129 -6.74 -16.36 -2.86
CA GLU A 129 -6.85 -16.97 -4.19
C GLU A 129 -8.28 -16.86 -4.74
N LEU A 130 -8.52 -15.85 -5.57
CA LEU A 130 -9.79 -15.70 -6.29
C LEU A 130 -9.70 -16.38 -7.68
N PRO A 131 -10.46 -17.46 -7.95
CA PRO A 131 -10.45 -18.11 -9.24
C PRO A 131 -10.87 -17.17 -10.37
N LEU A 132 -10.26 -17.33 -11.56
CA LEU A 132 -10.52 -16.46 -12.72
C LEU A 132 -12.02 -16.35 -13.06
N GLY A 133 -12.76 -17.46 -13.03
CA GLY A 133 -14.20 -17.45 -13.27
C GLY A 133 -14.98 -16.60 -12.26
N GLU A 134 -14.60 -16.64 -10.97
CA GLU A 134 -15.18 -15.77 -9.94
C GLU A 134 -14.80 -14.31 -10.16
N ALA A 135 -13.55 -14.03 -10.56
CA ALA A 135 -13.07 -12.68 -10.85
C ALA A 135 -13.84 -12.04 -12.03
N ILE A 136 -14.06 -12.81 -13.10
CA ILE A 136 -14.86 -12.39 -14.26
C ILE A 136 -16.27 -11.98 -13.84
N SER A 137 -16.91 -12.75 -12.96
CA SER A 137 -18.26 -12.44 -12.45
C SER A 137 -18.32 -11.17 -11.59
N GLN A 138 -17.17 -10.71 -11.08
CA GLN A 138 -17.06 -9.55 -10.20
C GLN A 138 -16.62 -8.26 -10.93
N ARG A 139 -16.28 -8.32 -12.22
CA ARG A 139 -15.94 -7.14 -13.03
C ARG A 139 -17.00 -6.05 -13.00
N ALA A 140 -18.27 -6.44 -13.09
CA ALA A 140 -19.39 -5.49 -13.02
C ALA A 140 -19.43 -4.75 -11.67
N LYS A 141 -19.02 -5.41 -10.57
CA LYS A 141 -18.95 -4.79 -9.25
C LYS A 141 -17.77 -3.85 -9.13
N PHE A 142 -16.65 -4.15 -9.80
CA PHE A 142 -15.49 -3.28 -9.88
C PHE A 142 -15.80 -2.02 -10.70
N ALA A 143 -16.48 -2.16 -11.85
CA ALA A 143 -16.77 -1.04 -12.74
C ALA A 143 -17.84 -0.07 -12.19
N LYS A 144 -18.81 -0.62 -11.45
CA LYS A 144 -20.02 0.10 -11.00
C LYS A 144 -19.76 1.46 -10.28
N PRO A 145 -18.78 1.60 -9.37
CA PRO A 145 -18.50 2.87 -8.70
C PRO A 145 -18.01 3.96 -9.66
N PHE A 146 -17.38 3.56 -10.77
CA PHE A 146 -16.72 4.44 -11.73
C PHE A 146 -17.52 4.63 -13.02
N ASP A 147 -18.76 4.13 -13.07
CA ASP A 147 -19.65 4.20 -14.24
C ASP A 147 -19.00 3.74 -15.56
N GLY A 148 -17.96 2.89 -15.47
CA GLY A 148 -17.18 2.44 -16.62
C GLY A 148 -17.72 1.16 -17.25
N ASP A 149 -17.26 0.87 -18.47
CA ASP A 149 -17.60 -0.36 -19.17
C ASP A 149 -16.97 -1.58 -18.49
N VAL A 150 -17.81 -2.57 -18.16
CA VAL A 150 -17.43 -3.84 -17.55
C VAL A 150 -16.40 -4.60 -18.40
N ASN A 151 -16.45 -4.44 -19.73
CA ASN A 151 -15.54 -5.10 -20.66
C ASN A 151 -14.10 -4.56 -20.57
N LEU A 152 -13.93 -3.33 -20.10
CA LEU A 152 -12.62 -2.69 -19.91
C LEU A 152 -11.93 -3.11 -18.60
N VAL A 153 -12.65 -3.80 -17.70
CA VAL A 153 -12.07 -4.28 -16.46
C VAL A 153 -11.36 -5.61 -16.68
N ASN A 154 -10.05 -5.64 -16.47
CA ASN A 154 -9.28 -6.89 -16.47
C ASN A 154 -9.63 -7.71 -15.21
N ALA A 155 -9.92 -9.01 -15.39
CA ALA A 155 -10.19 -9.92 -14.28
C ALA A 155 -9.01 -10.02 -13.31
N THR A 156 -7.77 -9.88 -13.79
CA THR A 156 -6.57 -9.84 -12.97
C THR A 156 -6.60 -8.68 -11.97
N SER A 157 -7.08 -7.50 -12.35
CA SER A 157 -7.22 -6.36 -11.44
C SER A 157 -8.20 -6.65 -10.29
N VAL A 158 -9.25 -7.42 -10.57
CA VAL A 158 -10.21 -7.88 -9.55
C VAL A 158 -9.56 -8.90 -8.61
N ILE A 159 -8.74 -9.82 -9.13
CA ILE A 159 -7.97 -10.78 -8.32
C ILE A 159 -7.00 -10.05 -7.40
N ARG A 160 -6.24 -9.09 -7.94
CA ARG A 160 -5.29 -8.26 -7.18
C ARG A 160 -5.98 -7.51 -6.04
N LEU A 161 -7.11 -6.86 -6.32
CA LEU A 161 -7.91 -6.20 -5.28
C LEU A 161 -8.44 -7.18 -4.23
N ALA A 162 -8.91 -8.37 -4.62
CA ALA A 162 -9.37 -9.40 -3.69
C ALA A 162 -8.25 -9.89 -2.77
N ARG A 163 -7.04 -10.08 -3.32
CA ARG A 163 -5.83 -10.46 -2.59
C ARG A 163 -5.39 -9.37 -1.62
N MET A 164 -5.33 -8.11 -2.05
CA MET A 164 -5.02 -6.98 -1.17
C MET A 164 -5.99 -6.89 0.01
N LYS A 165 -7.30 -7.06 -0.24
CA LYS A 165 -8.31 -7.08 0.82
C LYS A 165 -8.12 -8.24 1.80
N ALA A 166 -7.74 -9.42 1.30
CA ALA A 166 -7.45 -10.58 2.16
C ALA A 166 -6.23 -10.30 3.05
N ALA A 167 -5.11 -9.88 2.45
CA ALA A 167 -3.87 -9.59 3.17
C ALA A 167 -4.05 -8.48 4.22
N ARG A 168 -4.78 -7.40 3.90
CA ARG A 168 -5.12 -6.34 4.86
C ARG A 168 -5.92 -6.89 6.04
N ASN A 169 -6.86 -7.79 5.80
CA ASN A 169 -7.69 -8.36 6.86
C ASN A 169 -6.95 -9.38 7.71
N GLU A 170 -6.04 -10.15 7.13
CA GLU A 170 -5.15 -11.03 7.91
C GLU A 170 -4.31 -10.22 8.89
N PHE A 171 -3.69 -9.13 8.43
CA PHE A 171 -2.98 -8.24 9.33
C PHE A 171 -3.91 -7.60 10.38
N ALA A 172 -5.01 -6.97 9.94
CA ALA A 172 -5.89 -6.20 10.83
C ALA A 172 -6.67 -7.05 11.83
N HIS A 173 -7.00 -8.31 11.51
CA HIS A 173 -7.86 -9.16 12.35
C HIS A 173 -7.16 -10.39 12.91
N GLN A 174 -6.14 -10.91 12.24
CA GLN A 174 -5.41 -12.10 12.68
C GLN A 174 -4.02 -11.75 13.22
N GLY A 175 -3.59 -10.49 13.09
CA GLY A 175 -2.28 -10.03 13.54
C GLY A 175 -1.12 -10.69 12.79
N ASN A 176 -1.37 -11.27 11.60
CA ASN A 176 -0.31 -11.86 10.79
C ASN A 176 0.58 -10.74 10.24
N PRO A 177 1.83 -10.61 10.70
CA PRO A 177 2.71 -9.55 10.23
C PRO A 177 3.38 -9.91 8.89
N THR A 178 3.30 -11.18 8.48
CA THR A 178 4.02 -11.69 7.31
C THR A 178 3.23 -11.34 6.05
N LEU A 179 3.51 -10.17 5.49
CA LEU A 179 2.93 -9.69 4.25
C LEU A 179 4.06 -9.21 3.33
N GLY A 180 4.14 -9.74 2.11
CA GLY A 180 5.13 -9.29 1.13
C GLY A 180 4.76 -7.93 0.55
N PHE A 181 5.30 -6.84 1.12
CA PHE A 181 4.96 -5.47 0.68
C PHE A 181 5.23 -5.23 -0.81
N GLY A 182 6.30 -5.82 -1.38
CA GLY A 182 6.63 -5.66 -2.79
C GLY A 182 5.49 -6.08 -3.74
N GLN A 183 4.92 -7.27 -3.51
CA GLN A 183 3.78 -7.75 -4.31
C GLN A 183 2.51 -6.95 -4.01
N PHE A 184 2.31 -6.54 -2.76
CA PHE A 184 1.16 -5.71 -2.37
C PHE A 184 1.18 -4.34 -3.06
N LEU A 185 2.35 -3.70 -3.15
CA LEU A 185 2.53 -2.44 -3.83
C LEU A 185 2.27 -2.56 -5.34
N GLU A 186 2.76 -3.63 -5.97
CA GLU A 186 2.49 -3.90 -7.39
C GLU A 186 0.97 -4.03 -7.64
N ASP A 187 0.26 -4.72 -6.76
CA ASP A 187 -1.20 -4.84 -6.83
C ASP A 187 -1.90 -3.50 -6.66
N ALA A 188 -1.46 -2.68 -5.71
CA ALA A 188 -2.00 -1.35 -5.49
C ALA A 188 -1.88 -0.48 -6.75
N LEU A 189 -0.68 -0.46 -7.35
CA LEU A 189 -0.39 0.28 -8.58
C LEU A 189 -1.21 -0.24 -9.78
N ALA A 190 -1.35 -1.56 -9.91
CA ALA A 190 -2.14 -2.17 -10.97
C ALA A 190 -3.63 -1.84 -10.83
N VAL A 191 -4.17 -1.85 -9.60
CA VAL A 191 -5.57 -1.49 -9.33
C VAL A 191 -5.82 -0.02 -9.65
N LEU A 192 -4.95 0.91 -9.24
CA LEU A 192 -5.11 2.33 -9.58
C LEU A 192 -4.97 2.58 -11.08
N SER A 193 -4.04 1.91 -11.75
CA SER A 193 -3.91 1.97 -13.21
C SER A 193 -5.17 1.47 -13.92
N GLN A 194 -5.79 0.38 -13.43
CA GLN A 194 -7.06 -0.10 -13.96
C GLN A 194 -8.19 0.93 -13.77
N ILE A 195 -8.23 1.63 -12.64
CA ILE A 195 -9.21 2.71 -12.39
C ILE A 195 -8.96 3.87 -13.37
N TYR A 196 -7.70 4.22 -13.64
CA TYR A 196 -7.32 5.25 -14.62
C TYR A 196 -7.89 4.95 -16.01
N PHE A 197 -7.56 3.78 -16.57
CA PHE A 197 -8.04 3.39 -17.92
C PHE A 197 -9.54 3.17 -17.97
N LEU A 198 -10.16 2.77 -16.86
CA LEU A 198 -11.62 2.65 -16.79
C LEU A 198 -12.32 4.02 -16.84
N CYS A 199 -11.73 5.05 -16.22
CA CYS A 199 -12.26 6.41 -16.22
C CYS A 199 -11.90 7.20 -17.48
N LEU A 200 -10.85 6.77 -18.20
CA LEU A 200 -10.29 7.44 -19.37
C LEU A 200 -10.09 6.41 -20.50
N PRO A 201 -11.17 5.88 -21.09
CA PRO A 201 -11.09 4.76 -22.04
C PRO A 201 -10.36 5.08 -23.35
N GLU A 202 -10.22 6.36 -23.69
CA GLU A 202 -9.48 6.81 -24.87
C GLU A 202 -7.96 6.88 -24.62
N GLU A 203 -7.53 6.85 -23.36
CA GLU A 203 -6.10 6.88 -23.00
C GLU A 203 -5.49 5.50 -23.17
N THR A 204 -4.36 5.45 -23.87
CA THR A 204 -3.65 4.19 -24.15
C THR A 204 -2.40 4.01 -23.29
N HIS A 205 -1.93 5.08 -22.65
CA HIS A 205 -0.68 5.10 -21.90
C HIS A 205 -0.87 5.84 -20.57
N LEU A 206 -0.17 5.35 -19.53
CA LEU A 206 -0.02 6.04 -18.26
C LEU A 206 1.46 6.07 -17.90
N LYS A 207 2.06 7.26 -17.97
CA LYS A 207 3.46 7.49 -17.60
C LYS A 207 3.52 8.33 -16.34
N ILE A 208 4.09 7.75 -15.30
CA ILE A 208 4.30 8.42 -14.02
C ILE A 208 5.69 8.04 -13.51
N TYR A 209 6.52 9.06 -13.35
CA TYR A 209 7.82 8.95 -12.72
C TYR A 209 8.06 10.27 -11.96
N PRO A 210 7.83 10.31 -10.65
CA PRO A 210 7.85 11.57 -9.88
C PRO A 210 9.25 12.13 -9.62
N TRP A 211 10.30 11.50 -10.13
CA TRP A 211 11.69 11.88 -9.84
C TRP A 211 12.40 12.48 -11.06
N GLU A 212 13.47 13.23 -10.81
CA GLU A 212 14.16 14.02 -11.84
C GLU A 212 15.01 13.18 -12.80
N VAL A 213 15.44 11.97 -12.38
CA VAL A 213 16.34 11.12 -13.18
C VAL A 213 15.57 10.38 -14.26
N LEU A 214 15.39 11.02 -15.41
CA LEU A 214 14.86 10.36 -16.59
C LEU A 214 15.85 9.30 -17.10
N ILE A 215 15.41 8.05 -17.15
CA ILE A 215 16.05 6.98 -17.92
C ILE A 215 15.38 6.95 -19.31
N ASP A 216 16.14 6.73 -20.38
CA ASP A 216 15.68 6.68 -21.78
C ASP A 216 14.41 5.83 -22.01
N LYS A 217 14.16 4.82 -21.15
CA LYS A 217 12.94 4.00 -21.15
C LYS A 217 11.63 4.81 -20.98
N TRP A 218 11.71 6.07 -20.56
CA TRP A 218 10.55 6.95 -20.40
C TRP A 218 10.27 7.82 -21.64
N GLU A 219 11.18 7.86 -22.62
CA GLU A 219 11.00 8.59 -23.88
C GLU A 219 9.90 7.93 -24.75
N ASP A 220 9.11 8.76 -25.44
CA ASP A 220 8.08 8.33 -26.38
C ASP A 220 8.74 7.67 -27.62
N GLY A 221 8.88 6.34 -27.62
CA GLY A 221 9.45 5.56 -28.72
C GLY A 221 10.10 4.23 -28.31
N ASN A 222 10.45 4.06 -27.03
CA ASN A 222 11.19 2.89 -26.54
C ASN A 222 10.32 1.71 -26.06
N PHE A 223 9.00 1.72 -26.33
CA PHE A 223 8.05 0.69 -25.88
C PHE A 223 7.79 -0.41 -26.92
N GLU A 224 8.29 -0.28 -28.16
CA GLU A 224 8.14 -1.31 -29.21
C GLU A 224 9.02 -2.56 -28.98
N HIS A 225 9.81 -2.59 -27.90
CA HIS A 225 10.78 -3.66 -27.64
C HIS A 225 10.63 -4.38 -26.28
N THR A 226 9.53 -4.18 -25.54
CA THR A 226 9.22 -5.11 -24.43
C THR A 226 8.62 -6.38 -25.02
N GLU A 227 9.48 -7.27 -25.51
CA GLU A 227 9.11 -8.62 -25.90
C GLU A 227 8.38 -9.31 -24.73
N GLU A 228 7.28 -9.99 -25.04
CA GLU A 228 6.60 -10.88 -24.08
C GLU A 228 7.63 -11.91 -23.57
N PRO A 229 7.69 -12.19 -22.25
CA PRO A 229 8.51 -13.29 -21.79
C PRO A 229 7.92 -14.61 -22.29
N ASP A 230 8.75 -15.39 -22.99
CA ASP A 230 8.50 -16.78 -23.39
C ASP A 230 8.06 -17.68 -22.20
#